data_AF-C0E2B4-F1
#
_entry.id   AF-C0E2B4-F1
#
_cell.length_a   1.000
_cell.length_b   1.000
_cell.length_c   1.000
_cell.angle_alpha   90.00
_cell.angle_beta   90.00
_cell.angle_gamma   90.00
#
_symmetry.space_group_name_H-M   'P 1'
#
loop_
_entity.id
_entity.type
_entity.pdbx_description
1 polymer ?
#
loop_
_entity_poly.entity_id
_entity_poly.type
_entity_poly.pdbx_seq_one_letter_code
_entity_poly.pdbx_strand_id
1 'polypeptide(L)'
;MLRTFNKPAKNWLPGHRGVDLEAAPTDPIYAAGDGTVIYAGILAGIPTVSIEHPGGLRTTYQPVLPLVAVGDTVTGQQPIGTLAPGGTHGYPGLQWGAKFGADDYINPLTLLPAPVIRLKPPPSA
;
A
#
# COMPACT_ATOMS: atom_id res chain seq x y z
N MET A 1 -5.73 -5.87 10.09
CA MET A 1 -6.03 -5.97 8.64
C MET A 1 -7.52 -5.77 8.47
N LEU A 2 -7.94 -4.87 7.58
CA LEU A 2 -9.34 -4.46 7.46
C LEU A 2 -10.05 -5.14 6.28
N ARG A 3 -9.36 -5.31 5.14
CA ARG A 3 -9.89 -6.01 3.97
C ARG A 3 -8.78 -6.74 3.22
N THR A 4 -9.06 -7.99 2.85
CA THR A 4 -8.12 -8.86 2.14
C THR A 4 -8.11 -8.63 0.64
N PHE A 5 -7.01 -9.05 0.01
CA PHE A 5 -6.88 -9.06 -1.44
C PHE A 5 -7.90 -10.03 -2.06
N ASN A 6 -8.56 -9.57 -3.12
CA ASN A 6 -9.54 -10.33 -3.88
C ASN A 6 -9.36 -9.99 -5.37
N LYS A 7 -8.51 -10.75 -6.07
CA LYS A 7 -8.24 -10.52 -7.49
C LYS A 7 -9.52 -10.79 -8.30
N PRO A 8 -10.04 -9.79 -9.03
CA PRO A 8 -11.17 -10.04 -9.90
C PRO A 8 -10.75 -10.88 -11.10
N ALA A 9 -11.66 -11.69 -11.63
CA ALA A 9 -11.39 -12.53 -12.81
C ALA A 9 -11.02 -11.71 -14.06
N LYS A 10 -11.46 -10.44 -14.13
CA LYS A 10 -11.09 -9.46 -15.15
C LYS A 10 -10.86 -8.10 -14.49
N ASN A 11 -10.00 -7.28 -15.08
CA ASN A 11 -9.61 -5.99 -14.51
C ASN A 11 -10.72 -4.94 -14.44
N TRP A 12 -11.87 -5.15 -15.08
CA TRP A 12 -13.05 -4.28 -14.97
C TRP A 12 -14.13 -4.85 -14.05
N LEU A 13 -13.96 -6.06 -13.53
CA LEU A 13 -14.92 -6.66 -12.60
C LEU A 13 -14.70 -6.19 -11.16
N PRO A 14 -15.73 -6.26 -10.31
CA PRO A 14 -15.61 -5.97 -8.88
C PRO A 14 -14.58 -6.87 -8.20
N GLY A 15 -13.80 -6.30 -7.28
CA GLY A 15 -12.76 -6.99 -6.55
C GLY A 15 -11.90 -6.01 -5.78
N HIS A 16 -10.88 -6.51 -5.10
CA HIS A 16 -9.97 -5.73 -4.29
C HIS A 16 -8.51 -6.00 -4.70
N ARG A 17 -7.91 -5.02 -5.39
CA ARG A 17 -6.58 -5.12 -6.05
C ARG A 17 -5.42 -4.80 -5.11
N GLY A 18 -5.67 -4.88 -3.81
CA GLY A 18 -4.70 -4.63 -2.75
C GLY A 18 -5.23 -5.15 -1.43
N VAL A 19 -4.73 -4.61 -0.33
CA VAL A 19 -5.21 -4.87 1.02
C VAL A 19 -5.49 -3.55 1.71
N ASP A 20 -6.42 -3.56 2.67
CA ASP A 20 -6.65 -2.40 3.53
C ASP A 20 -6.03 -2.70 4.90
N LEU A 21 -5.09 -1.86 5.29
CA LEU A 21 -4.35 -1.92 6.54
C LEU A 21 -4.88 -0.88 7.51
N GLU A 22 -4.86 -1.21 8.79
CA GLU A 22 -5.24 -0.27 9.83
C GLU A 22 -4.17 0.81 9.94
N ALA A 23 -4.61 2.06 9.82
CA ALA A 23 -3.82 3.27 9.96
C ALA A 23 -4.80 4.42 10.28
N ALA A 24 -4.39 5.34 11.15
CA ALA A 24 -5.16 6.54 11.48
C ALA A 24 -4.79 7.71 10.57
N PRO A 25 -5.70 8.67 10.33
CA PRO A 25 -5.33 9.90 9.63
C PRO A 25 -4.11 10.56 10.28
N THR A 26 -3.26 11.15 9.46
CA THR A 26 -1.95 11.73 9.82
C THR A 26 -0.83 10.74 10.16
N ASP A 27 -1.12 9.43 10.31
CA ASP A 27 -0.07 8.43 10.49
C ASP A 27 0.92 8.47 9.33
N PRO A 28 2.23 8.36 9.59
CA PRO A 28 3.24 8.31 8.55
C PRO A 28 3.09 7.03 7.74
N ILE A 29 3.11 7.17 6.42
CA ILE A 29 3.12 6.04 5.48
C ILE A 29 4.51 5.94 4.86
N TYR A 30 5.00 4.72 4.73
CA TYR A 30 6.37 4.42 4.35
C TYR A 30 6.43 3.65 3.03
N ALA A 31 7.50 3.88 2.26
CA ALA A 31 7.81 3.05 1.11
C ALA A 31 8.04 1.60 1.53
N ALA A 32 7.47 0.66 0.78
CA ALA A 32 7.57 -0.78 1.06
C ALA A 32 8.95 -1.35 0.72
N GLY A 33 9.72 -0.62 -0.09
CA GLY A 33 11.06 -0.99 -0.54
C GLY A 33 11.65 0.11 -1.41
N ASP A 34 12.89 -0.07 -1.82
CA ASP A 34 13.61 0.88 -2.66
C ASP A 34 12.93 1.05 -4.02
N GLY A 35 12.93 2.26 -4.56
CA GLY A 35 12.33 2.51 -5.87
C GLY A 35 12.30 3.98 -6.27
N THR A 36 11.55 4.25 -7.32
CA THR A 36 11.33 5.60 -7.86
C THR A 36 9.84 5.92 -7.82
N VAL A 37 9.51 7.10 -7.32
CA VAL A 37 8.14 7.61 -7.31
C VAL A 37 7.73 7.93 -8.74
N ILE A 38 6.70 7.25 -9.22
CA ILE A 38 6.15 7.41 -10.58
C ILE A 38 4.82 8.18 -10.59
N TYR A 39 4.21 8.36 -9.41
CA TYR A 39 3.00 9.17 -9.24
C TYR A 39 2.93 9.67 -7.79
N ALA A 40 2.62 10.95 -7.63
CA ALA A 40 2.32 11.59 -6.35
C ALA A 40 1.31 12.71 -6.59
N GLY A 41 0.05 12.52 -6.19
CA GLY A 41 -1.02 13.49 -6.49
C GLY A 41 -2.42 12.96 -6.21
N ILE A 42 -3.44 13.67 -6.70
CA ILE A 42 -4.85 13.28 -6.54
C ILE A 42 -5.31 12.48 -7.77
N LEU A 43 -5.67 11.22 -7.56
CA LEU A 43 -6.23 10.34 -8.58
C LEU A 43 -7.69 10.01 -8.24
N ALA A 44 -8.62 10.40 -9.11
CA ALA A 44 -10.07 10.20 -8.90
C ALA A 44 -10.56 10.70 -7.53
N GLY A 45 -10.03 11.83 -7.06
CA GLY A 45 -10.36 12.43 -5.77
C GLY A 45 -9.61 11.83 -4.57
N ILE A 46 -8.74 10.83 -4.78
CA ILE A 46 -8.01 10.13 -3.72
C ILE A 46 -6.52 10.49 -3.79
N PRO A 47 -5.92 11.06 -2.71
CA PRO A 47 -4.48 11.24 -2.63
C PRO A 47 -3.74 9.91 -2.81
N THR A 48 -2.80 9.85 -3.74
CA THR A 48 -2.20 8.61 -4.20
C THR A 48 -0.71 8.79 -4.40
N VAL A 49 0.06 7.82 -3.89
CA VAL A 49 1.48 7.66 -4.22
C VAL A 49 1.66 6.31 -4.92
N SER A 50 2.45 6.26 -5.98
CA SER A 50 2.89 5.00 -6.59
C SER A 50 4.38 4.98 -6.78
N ILE A 51 5.00 3.85 -6.44
CA ILE A 51 6.44 3.63 -6.50
C ILE A 51 6.70 2.45 -7.43
N GLU A 52 7.61 2.65 -8.37
CA GLU A 52 8.16 1.58 -9.20
C GLU A 52 9.46 1.08 -8.58
N HIS A 53 9.51 -0.22 -8.34
CA HIS A 53 10.62 -0.92 -7.72
C HIS A 53 11.45 -1.67 -8.77
N PRO A 54 12.71 -2.01 -8.46
CA PRO A 54 13.50 -2.92 -9.28
C PRO A 54 12.72 -4.22 -9.60
N GLY A 55 12.88 -4.74 -10.82
CA GLY A 55 12.18 -5.95 -11.27
C GLY A 55 10.75 -5.72 -11.75
N GLY A 56 10.30 -4.46 -11.93
CA GLY A 56 9.02 -4.14 -12.55
C GLY A 56 7.80 -4.26 -11.63
N LEU A 57 8.04 -4.43 -10.32
CA LEU A 57 7.01 -4.34 -9.30
C LEU A 57 6.61 -2.88 -9.10
N ARG A 58 5.31 -2.63 -8.98
CA ARG A 58 4.77 -1.34 -8.62
C ARG A 58 3.90 -1.47 -7.39
N THR A 59 4.13 -0.62 -6.39
CA THR A 59 3.24 -0.46 -5.24
C THR A 59 2.47 0.85 -5.32
N THR A 60 1.26 0.86 -4.77
CA THR A 60 0.37 2.04 -4.73
C THR A 60 -0.21 2.19 -3.34
N TYR A 61 -0.28 3.43 -2.85
CA TYR A 61 -0.66 3.80 -1.49
C TYR A 61 -1.78 4.83 -1.52
N GLN A 62 -2.93 4.52 -0.90
CA GLN A 62 -4.12 5.38 -0.92
C GLN A 62 -4.92 5.28 0.40
N PRO A 63 -5.46 6.37 0.97
CA PRO A 63 -5.24 7.75 0.59
C PRO A 63 -3.97 8.31 1.28
N VAL A 64 -2.97 8.74 0.51
CA VAL A 64 -1.71 9.28 1.07
C VAL A 64 -1.45 10.69 0.56
N LEU A 65 -1.36 11.65 1.49
CA LEU A 65 -0.88 12.99 1.21
C LEU A 65 0.64 12.95 1.03
N PRO A 66 1.17 13.23 -0.18
CA PRO A 66 2.56 12.96 -0.50
C PRO A 66 3.52 13.94 0.19
N LEU A 67 4.65 13.40 0.68
CA LEU A 67 5.86 14.15 1.05
C LEU A 67 6.96 14.03 -0.01
N VAL A 68 6.70 13.28 -1.08
CA VAL A 68 7.59 13.00 -2.20
C VAL A 68 6.97 13.48 -3.51
N ALA A 69 7.82 13.71 -4.51
CA ALA A 69 7.43 14.10 -5.86
C ALA A 69 7.75 13.00 -6.88
N VAL A 70 7.12 13.10 -8.06
CA VAL A 70 7.45 12.21 -9.20
C VAL A 70 8.92 12.39 -9.58
N GLY A 71 9.64 11.27 -9.75
CA GLY A 71 11.07 11.23 -10.05
C GLY A 71 11.96 11.03 -8.82
N ASP A 72 11.44 11.21 -7.61
CA ASP A 72 12.21 10.99 -6.38
C ASP A 72 12.58 9.51 -6.23
N THR A 73 13.83 9.24 -5.84
CA THR A 73 14.25 7.93 -5.35
C THR A 73 13.95 7.81 -3.88
N VAL A 74 13.43 6.66 -3.46
CA VAL A 74 13.12 6.36 -2.05
C VAL A 74 13.75 5.05 -1.63
N THR A 75 14.08 4.91 -0.35
CA THR A 75 14.48 3.63 0.26
C THR A 75 13.32 2.96 0.99
N GLY A 76 13.41 1.65 1.21
CA GLY A 76 12.50 0.95 2.12
C GLY A 76 12.44 1.64 3.50
N GLN A 77 11.24 1.70 4.07
CA GLN A 77 10.96 2.39 5.33
C GLN A 77 11.20 3.92 5.31
N GLN A 78 11.44 4.53 4.15
CA GLN A 78 11.43 5.99 4.01
C GLN A 78 9.99 6.50 4.09
N PRO A 79 9.68 7.54 4.90
CA PRO A 79 8.39 8.21 4.87
C PRO A 79 8.09 8.79 3.48
N ILE A 80 6.92 8.49 2.93
CA ILE A 80 6.46 8.99 1.62
C ILE A 80 5.26 9.93 1.73
N GLY A 81 4.66 10.04 2.91
CA GLY A 81 3.46 10.81 3.11
C GLY A 81 2.80 10.52 4.45
N THR A 82 1.61 11.08 4.62
CA THR A 82 0.73 10.77 5.75
C THR A 82 -0.63 10.29 5.25
N LEU A 83 -1.29 9.46 6.06
CA LEU A 83 -2.62 8.98 5.71
C LEU A 83 -3.61 10.15 5.68
N ALA A 84 -4.34 10.30 4.57
CA ALA A 84 -5.40 11.28 4.46
C ALA A 84 -6.68 10.80 5.17
N PRO A 85 -7.57 11.70 5.60
CA PRO A 85 -8.90 11.31 6.08
C PRO A 85 -9.77 10.76 4.93
N GLY A 86 -10.85 10.05 5.28
CA GLY A 86 -11.89 9.63 4.31
C GLY A 86 -11.71 8.23 3.70
N GLY A 87 -10.56 7.58 3.90
CA GLY A 87 -10.31 6.21 3.43
C GLY A 87 -10.37 6.04 1.91
N THR A 88 -10.45 4.79 1.45
CA THR A 88 -10.51 4.44 0.03
C THR A 88 -11.77 3.62 -0.26
N HIS A 89 -12.62 4.09 -1.18
CA HIS A 89 -13.87 3.43 -1.57
C HIS A 89 -14.79 3.04 -0.39
N GLY A 90 -14.87 3.89 0.64
CA GLY A 90 -15.72 3.68 1.81
C GLY A 90 -15.10 2.84 2.93
N TYR A 91 -13.82 2.45 2.81
CA TYR A 91 -13.10 1.70 3.85
C TYR A 91 -12.00 2.57 4.48
N PRO A 92 -11.87 2.58 5.82
CA PRO A 92 -10.84 3.35 6.51
C PRO A 92 -9.45 2.72 6.34
N GLY A 93 -8.42 3.46 6.74
CA GLY A 93 -7.04 2.99 6.73
C GLY A 93 -6.35 3.12 5.37
N LEU A 94 -5.22 2.44 5.24
CA LEU A 94 -4.38 2.45 4.06
C LEU A 94 -4.79 1.31 3.10
N GLN A 95 -5.27 1.66 1.93
CA GLN A 95 -5.26 0.79 0.77
C GLN A 95 -3.82 0.70 0.24
N TRP A 96 -3.29 -0.52 0.19
CA TRP A 96 -1.98 -0.83 -0.36
C TRP A 96 -2.13 -1.84 -1.49
N GLY A 97 -1.79 -1.45 -2.72
CA GLY A 97 -1.84 -2.30 -3.91
C GLY A 97 -0.46 -2.68 -4.42
N ALA A 98 -0.38 -3.81 -5.13
CA ALA A 98 0.83 -4.24 -5.83
C ALA A 98 0.50 -4.87 -7.17
N LYS A 99 1.33 -4.59 -8.20
CA LYS A 99 1.23 -5.22 -9.52
C LYS A 99 2.58 -5.33 -10.22
N PHE A 100 2.67 -6.26 -11.15
CA PHE A 100 3.72 -6.30 -12.17
C PHE A 100 3.21 -5.78 -13.50
N GLY A 101 4.05 -5.01 -14.19
CA GLY A 101 3.70 -4.43 -15.49
C GLY A 101 2.42 -3.59 -15.46
N ALA A 102 1.66 -3.64 -16.54
CA ALA A 102 0.46 -2.82 -16.69
C ALA A 102 -0.68 -3.28 -15.76
N ASP A 103 -0.89 -4.59 -15.62
CA ASP A 103 -2.21 -5.13 -15.25
C ASP A 103 -2.18 -6.36 -14.33
N ASP A 104 -1.00 -6.89 -13.98
CA ASP A 104 -0.90 -8.12 -13.19
C ASP A 104 -0.88 -7.83 -11.68
N TYR A 105 -2.06 -7.60 -11.12
CA TYR A 105 -2.22 -7.39 -9.68
C TYR A 105 -1.92 -8.66 -8.88
N ILE A 106 -1.16 -8.49 -7.80
CA ILE A 106 -0.79 -9.55 -6.86
C ILE A 106 -1.29 -9.20 -5.46
N ASN A 107 -1.36 -10.20 -4.58
CA ASN A 107 -1.59 -9.96 -3.17
C ASN A 107 -0.33 -9.30 -2.57
N PRO A 108 -0.35 -8.04 -2.14
CA PRO A 108 0.85 -7.34 -1.65
C PRO A 108 1.43 -7.99 -0.39
N LEU A 109 0.66 -8.77 0.38
CA LEU A 109 1.18 -9.50 1.54
C LEU A 109 2.20 -10.57 1.17
N THR A 110 2.24 -11.05 -0.09
CA THR A 110 3.27 -12.00 -0.54
C THR A 110 4.64 -11.35 -0.70
N LEU A 111 4.72 -10.01 -0.62
CA LEU A 111 5.98 -9.26 -0.64
C LEU A 111 6.63 -9.19 0.74
N LEU A 112 5.87 -9.49 1.80
CA LEU A 112 6.37 -9.45 3.17
C LEU A 112 7.10 -10.75 3.51
N PRO A 113 8.15 -10.70 4.36
CA PRO A 113 8.75 -11.91 4.90
C PRO A 113 7.71 -12.74 5.64
N ALA A 114 7.87 -14.06 5.63
CA ALA A 114 6.97 -14.96 6.33
C ALA A 114 6.86 -14.55 7.81
N PRO A 115 5.64 -14.52 8.38
CA PRO A 115 5.45 -14.12 9.77
C PRO A 115 6.19 -15.09 10.68
N VAL A 116 6.98 -14.52 11.57
CA VAL A 116 7.66 -15.28 12.61
C VAL A 116 6.66 -15.50 13.74
N ILE A 117 6.03 -16.68 13.78
CA ILE A 117 5.08 -17.02 14.84
C ILE A 117 5.82 -17.13 16.17
N ARG A 118 5.31 -16.43 17.19
CA ARG A 118 5.77 -16.50 18.58
C ARG A 118 4.56 -16.72 19.48
N LEU A 119 4.69 -17.64 20.43
CA LEU A 119 3.68 -17.81 21.46
C LEU A 119 3.83 -16.68 22.48
N LYS A 120 2.71 -16.07 22.85
CA LYS A 120 2.66 -15.19 24.02
C LYS A 120 2.91 -16.05 25.26
N PRO A 121 3.88 -15.72 26.13
CA PRO A 121 4.03 -16.40 27.40
C PRO A 121 2.71 -16.35 28.18
N PRO A 122 2.32 -17.42 28.90
CA PRO A 122 1.16 -17.34 29.77
C PRO A 122 1.36 -16.21 30.79
N PRO A 123 0.28 -15.52 31.21
CA PRO A 123 0.38 -14.52 32.27
C PRO A 123 0.98 -15.17 33.53
N SER A 124 1.92 -14.47 34.17
CA SER A 124 2.51 -14.92 35.43
C SER A 124 1.40 -15.09 36.49
N ALA A 125 1.46 -16.20 37.23
CA ALA A 125 0.55 -16.51 38.34
C ALA A 125 0.78 -15.60 39.55
#